data_AF-A0A838NKQ5-F1
#
_entry.id   AF-A0A838NKQ5-F1
#
_cell.length_a   1.000
_cell.length_b   1.000
_cell.length_c   1.000
_cell.angle_alpha   90.00
_cell.angle_beta   90.00
_cell.angle_gamma   90.00
#
_symmetry.space_group_name_H-M   'P 1'
#
loop_
_entity.id
_entity.type
_entity.pdbx_description
1 polymer ?
#
loop_
_entity_poly.entity_id
_entity_poly.type
_entity_poly.pdbx_seq_one_letter_code
_entity_poly.pdbx_strand_id
1 'polypeptide(L)'
;MPEPSVGRPNRIAHAAERLEFRYPDGPRDVEAAFVGRDGAVYLISKVRDHQPAAYRIRPDAWKRGKPVVAEAIGKLPIDSGGLGSQVTDAALSPAGDRVAVRTYLAIYLFTLTRQGTLRSLGVGCDAAGLQLQGEGISWLDDRVLVLTSESGFGAPGTIVVLDCATG
;
A
#
# COMPACT_ATOMS: atom_id res chain seq x y z
N MET A 1 5.55 -6.05 -21.24
CA MET A 1 4.13 -6.33 -21.55
C MET A 1 3.60 -5.15 -22.34
N PRO A 2 2.92 -5.35 -23.47
CA PRO A 2 2.17 -4.27 -24.10
C PRO A 2 1.09 -3.79 -23.13
N GLU A 3 0.85 -2.49 -23.07
CA GLU A 3 -0.30 -1.94 -22.36
C GLU A 3 -1.58 -2.58 -22.94
N PRO A 4 -2.56 -3.00 -22.10
CA PRO A 4 -3.79 -3.57 -22.61
C PRO A 4 -4.48 -2.57 -23.54
N SER A 5 -4.76 -2.99 -24.77
CA SER A 5 -5.55 -2.17 -25.68
C SER A 5 -6.95 -2.01 -25.12
N VAL A 6 -7.40 -0.76 -24.98
CA VAL A 6 -8.78 -0.47 -24.59
C VAL A 6 -9.67 -0.99 -25.71
N GLY A 7 -10.38 -2.10 -25.47
CA GLY A 7 -11.40 -2.60 -26.39
C GLY A 7 -12.46 -1.51 -26.65
N ARG A 8 -13.22 -1.64 -27.75
CA ARG A 8 -14.28 -0.69 -28.14
C ARG A 8 -15.07 -0.22 -26.90
N PRO A 9 -15.33 1.08 -26.73
CA PRO A 9 -15.91 1.64 -25.51
C PRO A 9 -17.35 1.15 -25.36
N ASN A 10 -17.53 0.00 -24.69
CA ASN A 10 -18.84 -0.57 -24.39
C ASN A 10 -19.18 -0.46 -22.90
N ARG A 11 -18.36 0.27 -22.13
CA ARG A 11 -18.62 0.69 -20.76
C ARG A 11 -18.41 2.19 -20.68
N ILE A 12 -19.50 2.92 -20.47
CA ILE A 12 -19.42 4.28 -19.98
C ILE A 12 -18.87 4.16 -18.55
N ALA A 13 -17.58 4.44 -18.37
CA ALA A 13 -17.08 4.66 -17.02
C ALA A 13 -17.86 5.85 -16.45
N HIS A 14 -18.35 5.73 -15.22
CA HIS A 14 -18.89 6.89 -14.51
C HIS A 14 -17.84 8.00 -14.48
N ALA A 15 -18.28 9.26 -14.43
CA ALA A 15 -17.37 10.38 -14.29
C ALA A 15 -16.45 10.15 -13.07
N ALA A 16 -15.14 10.29 -13.28
CA ALA A 16 -14.19 10.17 -12.19
C ALA A 16 -14.43 11.28 -11.16
N GLU A 17 -14.45 10.91 -9.88
CA GLU A 17 -14.47 11.87 -8.79
C GLU A 17 -13.04 12.30 -8.44
N ARG A 18 -12.87 13.56 -8.06
CA ARG A 18 -11.59 14.12 -7.64
C ARG A 18 -11.70 14.69 -6.23
N LEU A 19 -10.83 14.22 -5.35
CA LEU A 19 -10.65 14.78 -4.01
C LEU A 19 -9.31 15.51 -3.93
N GLU A 20 -9.33 16.78 -3.55
CA GLU A 20 -8.14 17.49 -3.13
C GLU A 20 -7.93 17.31 -1.63
N PHE A 21 -6.69 17.05 -1.21
CA PHE A 21 -6.33 17.03 0.20
C PHE A 21 -4.92 17.55 0.43
N ARG A 22 -4.58 17.81 1.69
CA ARG A 22 -3.25 18.18 2.15
C ARG A 22 -2.86 17.28 3.32
N TYR A 23 -1.57 16.99 3.44
CA TYR A 23 -1.02 16.38 4.65
C TYR A 23 -0.90 17.45 5.76
N PRO A 24 -1.06 17.07 7.03
CA PRO A 24 -1.04 18.01 8.16
C PRO A 24 0.35 18.64 8.37
N ASP A 25 1.39 17.99 7.88
CA ASP A 25 2.81 18.27 8.12
C ASP A 25 3.59 18.54 6.81
N GLY A 26 2.88 18.96 5.76
CA GLY A 26 3.44 19.33 4.45
C GLY A 26 3.53 18.15 3.46
N PRO A 27 3.98 18.39 2.22
CA PRO A 27 4.01 17.36 1.17
C PRO A 27 4.70 16.06 1.61
N ARG A 28 4.17 14.92 1.16
CA ARG A 28 4.72 13.59 1.43
C ARG A 28 4.86 12.82 0.13
N ASP A 29 5.99 12.14 -0.02
CA ASP A 29 6.16 11.08 -1.01
C ASP A 29 5.43 9.83 -0.50
N VAL A 30 4.50 9.28 -1.29
CA VAL A 30 3.63 8.15 -0.92
C VAL A 30 3.69 7.13 -2.04
N GLU A 31 4.01 5.89 -1.69
CA GLU A 31 4.09 4.76 -2.65
C GLU A 31 3.08 3.67 -2.35
N ALA A 32 2.35 3.74 -1.22
CA ALA A 32 1.37 2.73 -0.87
C ALA A 32 0.04 3.37 -0.48
N ALA A 33 -1.04 2.78 -1.00
CA ALA A 33 -2.40 3.17 -0.69
C ALA A 33 -3.32 1.95 -0.63
N PHE A 34 -4.28 1.96 0.30
CA PHE A 34 -5.34 0.94 0.35
C PHE A 34 -6.66 1.56 0.84
N VAL A 35 -7.77 0.87 0.59
CA VAL A 35 -9.10 1.33 0.99
C VAL A 35 -9.66 0.41 2.07
N GLY A 36 -10.04 0.98 3.22
CA GLY A 36 -10.72 0.28 4.30
C GLY A 36 -12.14 -0.13 3.92
N ARG A 37 -12.72 -1.08 4.65
CA ARG A 37 -14.13 -1.51 4.44
C ARG A 37 -15.15 -0.40 4.62
N ASP A 38 -14.80 0.63 5.40
CA ASP A 38 -15.61 1.82 5.62
C ASP A 38 -15.51 2.83 4.45
N GLY A 39 -14.66 2.56 3.45
CA GLY A 39 -14.36 3.46 2.34
C GLY A 39 -13.30 4.51 2.66
N ALA A 40 -12.63 4.42 3.81
CA ALA A 40 -11.53 5.34 4.12
C ALA A 40 -10.32 4.97 3.27
N VAL A 41 -9.63 5.98 2.73
CA VAL A 41 -8.38 5.79 1.99
C VAL A 41 -7.22 5.95 2.96
N TYR A 42 -6.32 4.98 2.96
CA TYR A 42 -5.10 4.97 3.75
C TYR A 42 -3.91 5.18 2.83
N LEU A 43 -2.94 5.97 3.28
CA LEU A 43 -1.75 6.34 2.53
C LEU A 43 -0.52 6.10 3.41
N ILE A 44 0.55 5.54 2.85
CA ILE A 44 1.80 5.28 3.57
C ILE A 44 2.97 5.89 2.81
N SER A 45 3.75 6.72 3.51
CA SER A 45 4.85 7.46 2.89
C SER A 45 6.03 6.57 2.49
N LYS A 46 6.71 6.92 1.39
CA LYS A 46 8.04 6.39 1.04
C LYS A 46 9.11 7.21 1.74
N VAL A 47 9.99 6.54 2.47
CA VAL A 47 11.09 7.16 3.22
C VAL A 47 12.31 6.25 3.24
N ARG A 48 13.52 6.82 3.34
CA ARG A 48 14.79 6.07 3.31
C ARG A 48 15.52 6.04 4.65
N ASP A 49 15.38 7.12 5.41
CA ASP A 49 16.23 7.48 6.56
C ASP A 49 15.44 7.56 7.88
N HIS A 50 14.13 7.34 7.84
CA HIS A 50 13.26 7.30 9.01
C HIS A 50 12.08 6.36 8.78
N GLN A 51 11.24 6.17 9.80
CA GLN A 51 10.03 5.35 9.71
C GLN A 51 8.95 6.01 8.83
N PRO A 52 8.26 5.23 7.98
CA PRO A 52 7.17 5.74 7.16
C PRO A 52 5.98 6.15 8.04
N ALA A 53 5.32 7.24 7.65
CA ALA A 53 4.09 7.70 8.28
C ALA A 53 2.86 7.19 7.52
N ALA A 54 1.83 6.81 8.27
CA ALA A 54 0.52 6.46 7.74
C ALA A 54 -0.48 7.60 7.94
N TYR A 55 -1.33 7.80 6.96
CA TYR A 55 -2.36 8.83 6.92
C TYR A 55 -3.71 8.23 6.52
N ARG A 56 -4.80 8.87 6.95
CA ARG A 56 -6.17 8.50 6.61
C ARG A 56 -6.94 9.67 6.00
N ILE A 57 -7.67 9.38 4.93
CA ILE A 57 -8.72 10.23 4.38
C ILE A 57 -10.05 9.54 4.67
N ARG A 58 -10.91 10.20 5.45
CA ARG A 58 -12.19 9.64 5.84
C ARG A 58 -13.21 9.64 4.67
N PRO A 59 -14.18 8.72 4.64
CA PRO A 59 -15.15 8.61 3.54
C PRO A 59 -16.02 9.85 3.35
N ASP A 60 -16.24 10.64 4.42
CA ASP A 60 -17.02 11.88 4.34
C ASP A 60 -16.26 13.02 3.65
N ALA A 61 -14.95 12.87 3.39
CA ALA A 61 -14.16 13.84 2.65
C ALA A 61 -14.69 14.11 1.24
N TRP A 62 -15.18 13.07 0.56
CA TRP A 62 -15.72 13.13 -0.80
C TRP A 62 -16.95 14.06 -0.93
N LYS A 63 -17.66 14.31 0.18
CA LYS A 63 -18.86 15.15 0.20
C LYS A 63 -18.59 16.64 0.44
N ARG A 64 -17.35 17.01 0.76
CA ARG A 64 -17.04 18.35 1.29
C ARG A 64 -16.86 19.43 0.21
N GLY A 65 -16.62 19.04 -1.04
CA GLY A 65 -16.44 19.97 -2.17
C GLY A 65 -15.27 20.95 -2.03
N LYS A 66 -14.41 20.76 -1.03
CA LYS A 66 -13.25 21.60 -0.72
C LYS A 66 -12.08 20.73 -0.24
N PRO A 67 -10.83 21.21 -0.35
CA PRO A 67 -9.68 20.46 0.13
C PRO A 67 -9.82 20.04 1.60
N VAL A 68 -9.48 18.79 1.89
CA VAL A 68 -9.46 18.25 3.27
C VAL A 68 -8.03 18.10 3.78
N VAL A 69 -7.85 18.00 5.10
CA VAL A 69 -6.56 17.63 5.68
C VAL A 69 -6.62 16.14 6.02
N ALA A 70 -5.64 15.38 5.56
CA ALA A 70 -5.50 13.98 5.93
C ALA A 70 -5.20 13.85 7.43
N GLU A 71 -5.75 12.83 8.07
CA GLU A 71 -5.47 12.51 9.45
C GLU A 71 -4.16 11.75 9.55
N ALA A 72 -3.23 12.21 10.40
CA ALA A 72 -2.03 11.45 10.71
C ALA A 72 -2.38 10.28 11.65
N ILE A 73 -2.09 9.06 11.23
CA ILE A 73 -2.29 7.85 12.05
C ILE A 73 -1.06 7.61 12.94
N GLY A 74 0.12 7.95 12.44
CA GLY A 74 1.39 7.80 13.14
C GLY A 74 2.47 7.16 12.26
N LYS A 75 3.65 6.95 12.85
CA LYS A 75 4.75 6.25 12.19
C LYS A 75 4.57 4.73 12.33
N LEU A 76 4.88 4.00 11.27
CA LEU A 76 4.88 2.55 11.28
C LEU A 76 6.26 2.05 11.73
N PRO A 77 6.34 1.05 12.63
CA PRO A 77 7.60 0.42 13.03
C PRO A 77 8.11 -0.52 11.93
N ILE A 78 8.40 0.07 10.76
CA ILE A 78 9.15 -0.54 9.66
C ILE A 78 10.59 -0.06 9.83
N ASP A 79 11.53 -1.00 9.82
CA ASP A 79 12.94 -0.69 10.04
C ASP A 79 13.40 0.41 9.07
N SER A 80 14.17 1.36 9.57
CA SER A 80 14.80 2.41 8.76
C SER A 80 16.26 2.03 8.54
N GLY A 81 16.68 1.83 7.29
CA GLY A 81 18.02 1.30 7.02
C GLY A 81 18.52 1.54 5.59
N GLY A 82 17.96 2.51 4.87
CA GLY A 82 18.35 2.84 3.50
C GLY A 82 17.38 2.32 2.45
N LEU A 83 17.90 1.97 1.27
CA LEU A 83 17.04 1.71 0.11
C LEU A 83 16.08 0.53 0.35
N GLY A 84 16.54 -0.52 1.04
CA GLY A 84 15.79 -1.75 1.27
C GLY A 84 14.53 -1.61 2.15
N SER A 85 14.48 -0.59 3.00
CA SER A 85 13.36 -0.31 3.90
C SER A 85 12.23 0.51 3.29
N GLN A 86 12.41 1.04 2.08
CA GLN A 86 11.38 1.86 1.44
C GLN A 86 10.12 1.03 1.17
N VAL A 87 8.98 1.58 1.57
CA VAL A 87 7.66 1.07 1.20
C VAL A 87 7.49 1.18 -0.32
N THR A 88 6.91 0.14 -0.91
CA THR A 88 6.63 0.04 -2.36
C THR A 88 5.15 -0.17 -2.64
N ASP A 89 4.42 -0.88 -1.77
CA ASP A 89 2.96 -1.06 -1.90
C ASP A 89 2.36 -1.58 -0.58
N ALA A 90 1.03 -1.54 -0.45
CA ALA A 90 0.29 -2.14 0.65
C ALA A 90 -1.09 -2.66 0.24
N ALA A 91 -1.53 -3.75 0.86
CA ALA A 91 -2.82 -4.37 0.57
C ALA A 91 -3.58 -4.76 1.85
N LEU A 92 -4.90 -4.50 1.84
CA LEU A 92 -5.83 -4.95 2.88
C LEU A 92 -6.29 -6.39 2.59
N SER A 93 -6.33 -7.23 3.62
CA SER A 93 -6.81 -8.62 3.52
C SER A 93 -8.28 -8.69 3.09
N PRO A 94 -8.73 -9.80 2.50
CA PRO A 94 -10.13 -10.00 2.16
C PRO A 94 -11.05 -9.88 3.39
N ALA A 95 -10.60 -10.31 4.56
CA ALA A 95 -11.28 -10.13 5.85
C ALA A 95 -11.35 -8.65 6.31
N GLY A 96 -10.45 -7.78 5.84
CA GLY A 96 -10.48 -6.34 6.09
C GLY A 96 -9.89 -5.92 7.44
N ASP A 97 -9.12 -6.78 8.07
CA ASP A 97 -8.53 -6.61 9.41
C ASP A 97 -7.00 -6.68 9.42
N ARG A 98 -6.38 -7.12 8.33
CA ARG A 98 -4.92 -7.21 8.17
C ARG A 98 -4.45 -6.39 6.99
N VAL A 99 -3.36 -5.66 7.16
CA VAL A 99 -2.69 -4.92 6.09
C VAL A 99 -1.29 -5.49 5.93
N ALA A 100 -0.96 -5.92 4.71
CA ALA A 100 0.41 -6.23 4.33
C ALA A 100 1.03 -4.97 3.73
N VAL A 101 2.17 -4.54 4.26
CA VAL A 101 2.96 -3.42 3.74
C VAL A 101 4.27 -4.00 3.24
N ARG A 102 4.52 -3.81 1.95
CA ARG A 102 5.69 -4.32 1.27
C ARG A 102 6.79 -3.26 1.22
N THR A 103 7.99 -3.66 1.57
CA THR A 103 9.23 -2.93 1.27
C THR A 103 10.05 -3.70 0.25
N TYR A 104 11.18 -3.13 -0.18
CA TYR A 104 12.11 -3.84 -1.07
C TYR A 104 12.68 -5.13 -0.46
N LEU A 105 12.77 -5.23 0.88
CA LEU A 105 13.40 -6.38 1.54
C LEU A 105 12.46 -7.17 2.46
N ALA A 106 11.27 -6.69 2.80
CA ALA A 106 10.39 -7.40 3.74
C ALA A 106 8.91 -7.09 3.51
N ILE A 107 8.06 -7.97 4.04
CA ILE A 107 6.62 -7.75 4.15
C ILE A 107 6.28 -7.61 5.63
N TYR A 108 5.77 -6.44 6.02
CA TYR A 108 5.30 -6.16 7.36
C TYR A 108 3.79 -6.36 7.44
N LEU A 109 3.32 -6.96 8.52
CA LEU A 109 1.90 -7.18 8.75
C LEU A 109 1.39 -6.25 9.86
N PHE A 110 0.17 -5.75 9.67
CA PHE A 110 -0.51 -4.87 10.63
C PHE A 110 -1.94 -5.32 10.83
N THR A 111 -2.47 -5.19 12.05
CA THR A 111 -3.93 -5.17 12.28
C THR A 111 -4.46 -3.77 11.96
N LEU A 112 -5.48 -3.68 11.10
CA LEU A 112 -6.31 -2.48 10.97
C LEU A 112 -7.38 -2.48 12.06
N THR A 113 -7.26 -1.59 13.03
CA THR A 113 -8.22 -1.51 14.14
C THR A 113 -9.54 -0.88 13.70
N ARG A 114 -10.60 -1.06 14.48
CA ARG A 114 -11.90 -0.40 14.24
C ARG A 114 -11.81 1.12 14.29
N GLN A 115 -10.82 1.65 15.00
CA GLN A 115 -10.52 3.08 15.07
C GLN A 115 -9.74 3.57 13.83
N GLY A 116 -9.38 2.67 12.91
CA GLY A 116 -8.58 2.93 11.71
C GLY A 116 -7.13 3.28 12.01
N THR A 117 -6.56 2.65 13.04
CA THR A 117 -5.12 2.67 13.31
C THR A 117 -4.46 1.38 12.87
N LEU A 118 -3.16 1.44 12.57
CA LEU A 118 -2.36 0.28 12.18
C LEU A 118 -1.51 -0.19 13.36
N ARG A 119 -1.82 -1.39 13.88
CA ARG A 119 -1.03 -2.02 14.96
C ARG A 119 -0.12 -3.07 14.37
N SER A 120 1.19 -2.93 14.57
CA SER A 120 2.17 -3.86 14.03
C SER A 120 1.99 -5.29 14.55
N LEU A 121 2.11 -6.25 13.64
CA LEU A 121 2.27 -7.67 13.90
C LEU A 121 3.71 -8.14 13.61
N GLY A 122 4.61 -7.21 13.23
CA GLY A 122 5.99 -7.50 12.89
C GLY A 122 6.21 -7.83 11.40
N VAL A 123 7.38 -8.40 11.12
CA VAL A 123 7.74 -8.90 9.78
C VAL A 123 7.05 -10.24 9.58
N GLY A 124 6.21 -10.35 8.53
CA GLY A 124 5.54 -11.59 8.15
C GLY A 124 6.37 -12.44 7.18
N CYS A 125 7.12 -11.81 6.27
CA CYS A 125 7.98 -12.49 5.32
C CYS A 125 9.24 -11.69 5.01
N ASP A 126 10.33 -12.40 4.76
CA ASP A 126 11.49 -11.85 4.06
C ASP A 126 11.16 -11.73 2.56
N ALA A 127 11.48 -10.59 1.96
CA ALA A 127 11.36 -10.35 0.54
C ALA A 127 12.72 -10.10 -0.14
N ALA A 128 13.81 -10.14 0.62
CA ALA A 128 15.16 -9.95 0.11
C ALA A 128 15.48 -10.98 -0.98
N GLY A 129 15.88 -10.47 -2.15
CA GLY A 129 16.28 -11.30 -3.28
C GLY A 129 15.15 -12.05 -3.98
N LEU A 130 13.89 -11.94 -3.53
CA LEU A 130 12.76 -12.60 -4.19
C LEU A 130 12.52 -12.03 -5.59
N GLN A 131 12.62 -10.71 -5.74
CA GLN A 131 12.35 -10.02 -7.01
C GLN A 131 13.28 -8.81 -7.18
N LEU A 132 13.81 -8.62 -8.39
CA LEU A 132 14.41 -7.35 -8.79
C LEU A 132 13.29 -6.34 -9.03
N GLN A 133 13.40 -5.15 -8.43
CA GLN A 133 12.38 -4.09 -8.56
C GLN A 133 10.96 -4.62 -8.28
N GLY A 134 10.81 -5.36 -7.18
CA GLY A 134 9.47 -5.71 -6.76
C GLY A 134 8.74 -4.44 -6.35
N GLU A 135 7.53 -4.22 -6.87
CA GLU A 135 6.74 -3.01 -6.61
C GLU A 135 5.35 -3.32 -6.03
N GLY A 136 4.65 -4.38 -6.45
CA GLY A 136 3.26 -4.63 -6.01
C GLY A 136 3.08 -5.75 -4.98
N ILE A 137 2.00 -5.66 -4.19
CA ILE A 137 1.50 -6.70 -3.28
C ILE A 137 -0.02 -6.77 -3.29
N SER A 138 -0.58 -7.97 -3.23
CA SER A 138 -2.00 -8.17 -2.95
C SER A 138 -2.24 -9.48 -2.21
N TRP A 139 -3.43 -9.62 -1.64
CA TRP A 139 -3.86 -10.87 -1.02
C TRP A 139 -4.59 -11.74 -2.04
N LEU A 140 -4.16 -12.99 -2.20
CA LEU A 140 -4.92 -14.00 -2.93
C LEU A 140 -6.08 -14.53 -2.09
N ASP A 141 -5.83 -14.73 -0.80
CA ASP A 141 -6.79 -15.12 0.23
C ASP A 141 -6.36 -14.56 1.61
N ASP A 142 -6.91 -15.05 2.72
CA ASP A 142 -6.58 -14.55 4.06
C ASP A 142 -5.17 -14.92 4.58
N ARG A 143 -4.38 -15.67 3.81
CA ARG A 143 -3.01 -16.10 4.17
C ARG A 143 -1.99 -15.84 3.06
N VAL A 144 -2.40 -16.08 1.82
CA VAL A 144 -1.51 -16.09 0.67
C VAL A 144 -1.42 -14.70 0.05
N LEU A 145 -0.19 -14.25 -0.20
CA LEU A 145 0.13 -12.99 -0.86
C LEU A 145 0.63 -13.25 -2.28
N VAL A 146 0.33 -12.32 -3.18
CA VAL A 146 0.86 -12.24 -4.54
C VAL A 146 1.72 -10.98 -4.61
N LEU A 147 2.97 -11.14 -5.05
CA LEU A 147 3.89 -10.04 -5.28
C LEU A 147 4.15 -9.87 -6.76
N THR A 148 4.35 -8.64 -7.20
CA THR A 148 4.70 -8.32 -8.59
C THR A 148 5.93 -7.44 -8.66
N SER A 149 6.74 -7.65 -9.69
CA SER A 149 7.90 -6.83 -9.98
C SER A 149 7.84 -6.19 -11.36
N GLU A 150 8.51 -5.05 -11.48
CA GLU A 150 8.76 -4.44 -12.77
C GLU A 150 9.92 -5.12 -13.49
N SER A 151 10.02 -4.87 -14.80
CA SER A 151 11.25 -5.20 -15.52
C SER A 151 12.39 -4.29 -15.08
N GLY A 152 13.56 -4.86 -14.82
CA GLY A 152 14.73 -4.10 -14.40
C GLY A 152 16.02 -4.82 -14.79
N PHE A 153 17.07 -4.05 -15.10
CA PHE A 153 18.40 -4.57 -15.46
C PHE A 153 18.41 -5.62 -16.59
N GLY A 154 17.50 -5.49 -17.55
CA GLY A 154 17.37 -6.43 -18.67
C GLY A 154 16.60 -7.72 -18.34
N ALA A 155 16.11 -7.87 -17.11
CA ALA A 155 15.24 -8.98 -16.71
C ALA A 155 13.75 -8.58 -16.78
N PRO A 156 12.85 -9.51 -17.15
CA PRO A 156 11.42 -9.27 -17.11
C PRO A 156 10.92 -9.17 -15.66
N GLY A 157 9.79 -8.50 -15.48
CA GLY A 157 9.03 -8.53 -14.24
C GLY A 157 8.51 -9.93 -13.93
N THR A 158 8.27 -10.21 -12.65
CA THR A 158 7.88 -11.54 -12.15
C THR A 158 6.64 -11.45 -11.27
N ILE A 159 5.97 -12.59 -11.10
CA ILE A 159 4.89 -12.77 -10.12
C ILE A 159 5.33 -13.87 -9.17
N VAL A 160 5.27 -13.61 -7.87
CA VAL A 160 5.62 -14.58 -6.81
C VAL A 160 4.43 -14.74 -5.90
N VAL A 161 4.18 -15.96 -5.44
CA VAL A 161 3.13 -16.29 -4.47
C VAL A 161 3.80 -16.76 -3.18
N LEU A 162 3.38 -16.21 -2.05
CA LEU A 162 3.97 -16.47 -0.72
C LEU A 162 2.88 -16.78 0.29
N ASP A 163 3.09 -17.80 1.11
CA ASP A 163 2.33 -18.01 2.34
C ASP A 163 3.15 -17.45 3.50
N CYS A 164 2.75 -16.28 4.01
CA CYS A 164 3.43 -15.64 5.12
C CYS A 164 2.83 -16.14 6.43
N ALA A 165 3.52 -17.09 7.07
CA ALA A 165 3.16 -17.50 8.42
C ALA A 165 3.31 -16.29 9.36
N THR A 166 2.26 -15.98 10.12
CA THR A 166 2.45 -15.19 11.35
C THR A 166 3.20 -16.09 12.30
N GLY A 167 4.49 -15.79 12.54
CA GLY A 167 5.27 -16.44 13.60
C GLY A 167 4.62 -16.33 14.97
#